data_AF-A0A9D5GRP3-F1
#
_entry.id   AF-A0A9D5GRP3-F1
#
_cell.length_a   1.000
_cell.length_b   1.000
_cell.length_c   1.000
_cell.angle_alpha   90.00
_cell.angle_beta   90.00
_cell.angle_gamma   90.00
#
_symmetry.space_group_name_H-M   'P 1'
#
loop_
_entity.id
_entity.type
_entity.pdbx_description
1 polymer ?
#
loop_
_entity_poly.entity_id
_entity_poly.type
_entity_poly.pdbx_seq_one_letter_code
_entity_poly.pdbx_strand_id
1 'polypeptide(L)'
;MQKPYVIFECKRVGIEEGIKKGPQTIEKAKQGAYVARTASSLQKIRTDTGEKYGIIYRSDNKPYIKPYVELMEEIIYSDDTELLKKFILTVGVVSNHGNWFTGESHNKELKVLAQSYDWLIFLTDSGLAQFIDELILNPTQEYIKVQEAFKNSYTADRKRNVFTKVKMDFEADKVLLKYFSDKLNEIEGWFNIIAPEGKKITELKNELIELCSKNWSEIL
;
A
#
# COMPACT_ATOMS: atom_id res chain seq x y z
N MET A 1 15.07 21.18 3.07
CA MET A 1 13.70 20.62 2.97
C MET A 1 13.87 19.15 2.68
N GLN A 2 13.47 18.24 3.57
CA GLN A 2 13.60 16.80 3.32
C GLN A 2 12.69 16.41 2.15
N LYS A 3 13.25 15.85 1.07
CA LYS A 3 12.43 15.21 0.04
C LYS A 3 12.12 13.77 0.47
N PRO A 4 10.87 13.31 0.31
CA PRO A 4 10.53 11.91 0.55
C PRO A 4 11.17 11.03 -0.52
N TYR A 5 11.61 9.83 -0.13
CA TYR A 5 12.13 8.79 -1.03
C TYR A 5 11.11 7.67 -1.29
N VAL A 6 10.08 7.55 -0.44
CA VAL A 6 8.96 6.61 -0.58
C VAL A 6 7.65 7.31 -0.20
N ILE A 7 6.55 6.95 -0.86
CA ILE A 7 5.18 7.30 -0.45
C ILE A 7 4.35 6.02 -0.29
N PHE A 8 3.62 5.92 0.83
CA PHE A 8 2.61 4.89 1.07
C PHE A 8 1.21 5.49 0.95
N GLU A 9 0.34 4.81 0.21
CA GLU A 9 -1.07 5.18 0.11
C GLU A 9 -1.99 3.99 0.31
N CYS A 10 -2.79 4.04 1.37
CA CYS A 10 -3.79 3.01 1.66
C CYS A 10 -5.14 3.38 1.04
N LYS A 11 -5.68 2.50 0.19
CA LYS A 11 -6.99 2.67 -0.46
C LYS A 11 -7.89 1.47 -0.21
N ARG A 12 -9.09 1.74 0.31
CA ARG A 12 -10.18 0.78 0.25
C ARG A 12 -10.79 0.81 -1.15
N VAL A 13 -10.72 -0.31 -1.87
CA VAL A 13 -11.21 -0.46 -3.25
C VAL A 13 -12.17 -1.64 -3.26
N GLY A 14 -13.46 -1.37 -3.09
CA GLY A 14 -14.48 -2.43 -3.03
C GLY A 14 -15.87 -1.92 -3.37
N ILE A 15 -16.80 -2.86 -3.45
CA ILE A 15 -18.22 -2.62 -3.73
C ILE A 15 -18.95 -2.64 -2.37
N GLU A 16 -19.65 -1.58 -2.00
CA GLU A 16 -20.52 -1.62 -0.81
C GLU A 16 -21.70 -2.57 -1.05
N GLU A 17 -22.05 -3.39 -0.05
CA GLU A 17 -23.21 -4.30 -0.14
C GLU A 17 -24.46 -3.53 -0.59
N GLY A 18 -25.13 -4.06 -1.62
CA GLY A 18 -26.31 -3.45 -2.23
C GLY A 18 -26.04 -2.53 -3.43
N ILE A 19 -24.80 -2.10 -3.68
CA ILE A 19 -24.45 -1.25 -4.82
C ILE A 19 -23.69 -2.08 -5.85
N LYS A 20 -24.35 -2.73 -6.80
CA LYS A 20 -23.68 -3.66 -7.75
C LYS A 20 -22.57 -3.03 -8.62
N LYS A 21 -22.56 -1.71 -8.80
CA LYS A 21 -21.46 -0.90 -9.39
C LYS A 21 -21.64 0.55 -8.91
N GLY A 22 -20.59 1.17 -8.38
CA GLY A 22 -20.59 2.58 -8.01
C GLY A 22 -19.51 3.37 -8.75
N PRO A 23 -19.82 4.54 -9.35
CA PRO A 23 -18.83 5.48 -9.88
C PRO A 23 -17.70 5.80 -8.88
N GLN A 24 -17.99 5.72 -7.57
CA GLN A 24 -17.08 6.09 -6.51
C GLN A 24 -15.84 5.19 -6.38
N THR A 25 -15.91 3.90 -6.72
CA THR A 25 -14.77 2.98 -6.54
C THR A 25 -13.71 3.19 -7.61
N ILE A 26 -14.12 3.35 -8.87
CA ILE A 26 -13.21 3.69 -9.97
C ILE A 26 -12.64 5.10 -9.83
N GLU A 27 -13.42 6.07 -9.33
CA GLU A 27 -12.89 7.41 -9.06
C GLU A 27 -11.82 7.40 -7.95
N LYS A 28 -12.01 6.62 -6.87
CA LYS A 28 -10.97 6.43 -5.86
C LYS A 28 -9.70 5.79 -6.44
N ALA A 29 -9.86 4.81 -7.33
CA ALA A 29 -8.73 4.17 -8.01
C ALA A 29 -8.00 5.16 -8.93
N LYS A 30 -8.73 5.97 -9.70
CA LYS A 30 -8.16 7.03 -10.55
C LYS A 30 -7.40 8.08 -9.74
N GLN A 31 -7.94 8.48 -8.58
CA GLN A 31 -7.26 9.42 -7.68
C GLN A 31 -5.93 8.85 -7.16
N GLY A 32 -5.92 7.59 -6.71
CA GLY A 32 -4.67 6.93 -6.29
C GLY A 32 -3.67 6.80 -7.45
N ALA A 33 -4.15 6.41 -8.63
CA ALA A 33 -3.34 6.37 -9.84
C ALA A 33 -2.73 7.73 -10.21
N TYR A 34 -3.50 8.81 -10.09
CA TYR A 34 -3.02 10.17 -10.32
C TYR A 34 -1.91 10.55 -9.33
N VAL A 35 -2.09 10.25 -8.04
CA VAL A 35 -1.09 10.50 -7.00
C VAL A 35 0.20 9.74 -7.30
N ALA A 36 0.12 8.42 -7.56
CA ALA A 36 1.28 7.60 -7.88
C ALA A 36 2.06 8.14 -9.09
N ARG A 37 1.35 8.49 -10.18
CA ARG A 37 1.97 9.01 -11.41
C ARG A 37 2.62 10.39 -11.23
N THR A 38 2.10 11.20 -10.31
CA THR A 38 2.59 12.57 -10.08
C THR A 38 3.72 12.61 -9.07
N ALA A 39 3.77 11.64 -8.15
CA ALA A 39 4.78 11.58 -7.11
C ALA A 39 6.16 11.16 -7.63
N SER A 40 6.23 10.10 -8.45
CA SER A 40 7.53 9.60 -8.95
C SER A 40 7.93 10.24 -10.27
N SER A 41 9.22 10.56 -10.43
CA SER A 41 9.75 10.94 -11.75
C SER A 41 10.02 9.73 -12.67
N LEU A 42 10.00 8.50 -12.12
CA LEU A 42 10.09 7.27 -12.92
C LEU A 42 8.72 7.00 -13.57
N GLN A 43 8.60 7.32 -14.86
CA GLN A 43 7.35 7.17 -15.58
C GLN A 43 7.31 5.83 -16.32
N LYS A 44 6.14 5.20 -16.34
CA LYS A 44 5.90 3.93 -17.04
C LYS A 44 5.46 4.21 -18.48
N ILE A 45 6.13 3.59 -19.45
CA ILE A 45 5.79 3.63 -20.88
C ILE A 45 5.63 2.22 -21.44
N ARG A 46 5.01 2.11 -22.62
CA ARG A 46 4.86 0.86 -23.36
C ARG A 46 5.58 0.95 -24.70
N THR A 47 6.30 -0.10 -25.06
CA THR A 47 6.88 -0.26 -26.40
C THR A 47 5.79 -0.62 -27.43
N ASP A 48 6.17 -0.69 -28.69
CA ASP A 48 5.32 -1.20 -29.79
C ASP A 48 4.91 -2.67 -29.60
N THR A 49 5.75 -3.46 -28.93
CA THR A 49 5.48 -4.84 -28.50
C THR A 49 4.62 -4.94 -27.23
N GLY A 50 4.34 -3.81 -26.56
CA GLY A 50 3.54 -3.76 -25.33
C GLY A 50 4.33 -4.05 -24.05
N GLU A 51 5.65 -4.17 -24.11
CA GLU A 51 6.52 -4.36 -22.95
C GLU A 51 6.54 -3.11 -22.06
N LYS A 52 6.70 -3.30 -20.74
CA LYS A 52 6.68 -2.18 -19.77
C LYS A 52 8.10 -1.65 -19.57
N TYR A 53 8.32 -0.41 -19.97
CA TYR A 53 9.58 0.30 -19.78
C TYR A 53 9.42 1.46 -18.80
N GLY A 54 10.50 1.82 -18.14
CA GLY A 54 10.60 3.03 -17.33
C GLY A 54 11.36 4.12 -18.09
N ILE A 55 11.00 5.38 -17.85
CA ILE A 55 11.73 6.55 -18.31
C ILE A 55 11.94 7.51 -17.14
N ILE A 56 13.17 8.00 -17.00
CA ILE A 56 13.53 9.03 -16.03
C ILE A 56 14.49 10.03 -16.69
N TYR A 57 14.39 11.31 -16.35
CA TYR A 57 15.22 12.38 -16.93
C TYR A 57 16.35 12.78 -15.98
N ARG A 58 17.59 12.72 -16.49
CA ARG A 58 18.80 13.16 -15.78
C ARG A 58 18.86 14.70 -15.66
N SER A 59 19.94 15.22 -15.09
CA SER A 59 20.12 16.68 -14.93
C SER A 59 20.27 17.40 -16.27
N ASP A 60 20.86 16.74 -17.25
CA ASP A 60 21.08 17.23 -18.62
C ASP A 60 19.83 17.13 -19.52
N ASN A 61 18.68 16.78 -18.92
CA ASN A 61 17.41 16.58 -19.60
C ASN A 61 17.43 15.47 -20.67
N LYS A 62 18.41 14.55 -20.64
CA LYS A 62 18.38 13.34 -21.46
C LYS A 62 17.54 12.25 -20.78
N PRO A 63 16.70 11.53 -21.55
CA PRO A 63 15.94 10.42 -21.03
C PRO A 63 16.85 9.20 -20.83
N TYR A 64 16.66 8.51 -19.71
CA TYR A 64 17.22 7.20 -19.45
C TYR A 64 16.09 6.18 -19.42
N ILE A 65 16.16 5.18 -20.29
CA ILE A 65 15.06 4.27 -20.60
C ILE A 65 15.55 2.82 -20.53
N LYS A 66 14.84 1.99 -19.77
CA LYS A 66 15.14 0.56 -19.55
C LYS A 66 13.86 -0.21 -19.20
N PRO A 67 13.85 -1.57 -19.23
CA PRO A 67 12.74 -2.35 -18.71
C PRO A 67 12.38 -1.87 -17.30
N TYR A 68 11.08 -1.74 -17.03
CA TYR A 68 10.64 -0.91 -15.90
C TYR A 68 11.14 -1.40 -14.53
N VAL A 69 11.06 -2.72 -14.28
CA VAL A 69 11.50 -3.32 -13.01
C VAL A 69 13.02 -3.22 -12.86
N GLU A 70 13.77 -3.51 -13.92
CA GLU A 70 15.23 -3.37 -13.94
C GLU A 70 15.66 -1.92 -13.65
N LEU A 71 15.02 -0.93 -14.28
CA LEU A 71 15.33 0.47 -14.05
C LEU A 71 15.02 0.89 -12.62
N MET A 72 13.88 0.43 -12.07
CA MET A 72 13.51 0.71 -10.69
C MET A 72 14.55 0.16 -9.71
N GLU A 73 14.95 -1.10 -9.87
CA GLU A 73 15.97 -1.75 -9.05
C GLU A 73 17.34 -1.07 -9.18
N GLU A 74 17.76 -0.73 -10.41
CA GLU A 74 18.99 0.00 -10.66
C GLU A 74 19.02 1.34 -9.92
N ILE A 75 17.91 2.09 -9.94
CA ILE A 75 17.83 3.35 -9.21
C ILE A 75 17.94 3.11 -7.70
N ILE A 76 17.19 2.13 -7.18
CA ILE A 76 17.16 1.82 -5.74
C ILE A 76 18.53 1.38 -5.22
N TYR A 77 19.19 0.46 -5.93
CA TYR A 77 20.43 -0.17 -5.48
C TYR A 77 21.72 0.54 -5.97
N SER A 78 21.62 1.66 -6.68
CA SER A 78 22.78 2.48 -7.06
C SER A 78 23.00 3.64 -6.10
N ASP A 79 24.17 4.27 -6.24
CA ASP A 79 24.50 5.57 -5.62
C ASP A 79 24.43 6.73 -6.64
N ASP A 80 23.74 6.52 -7.78
CA ASP A 80 23.61 7.54 -8.81
C ASP A 80 22.66 8.66 -8.32
N THR A 81 23.27 9.73 -7.79
CA THR A 81 22.57 10.89 -7.26
C THR A 81 21.69 11.58 -8.30
N GLU A 82 22.02 11.49 -9.59
CA GLU A 82 21.22 12.10 -10.65
C GLU A 82 19.85 11.45 -10.77
N LEU A 83 19.80 10.12 -10.62
CA LEU A 83 18.58 9.33 -10.68
C LEU A 83 17.82 9.40 -9.36
N LEU A 84 18.51 9.28 -8.23
CA LEU A 84 17.91 9.24 -6.89
C LEU A 84 17.22 10.54 -6.49
N LYS A 85 17.78 11.72 -6.82
CA LYS A 85 17.27 13.02 -6.35
C LYS A 85 15.84 13.36 -6.78
N LYS A 86 15.32 12.66 -7.79
CA LYS A 86 13.96 12.82 -8.34
C LYS A 86 13.11 11.56 -8.13
N PHE A 87 13.70 10.48 -7.62
CA PHE A 87 13.01 9.21 -7.47
C PHE A 87 12.20 9.19 -6.17
N ILE A 88 10.95 8.76 -6.27
CA ILE A 88 10.10 8.48 -5.13
C ILE A 88 9.44 7.14 -5.41
N LEU A 89 9.73 6.14 -4.58
CA LEU A 89 9.08 4.84 -4.67
C LEU A 89 7.62 4.97 -4.24
N THR A 90 6.69 4.56 -5.10
CA THR A 90 5.25 4.64 -4.83
C THR A 90 4.71 3.28 -4.43
N VAL A 91 4.18 3.18 -3.21
CA VAL A 91 3.63 1.93 -2.64
C VAL A 91 2.14 2.13 -2.36
N GLY A 92 1.29 1.41 -3.09
CA GLY A 92 -0.14 1.35 -2.86
C GLY A 92 -0.51 0.15 -1.99
N VAL A 93 -1.32 0.36 -0.95
CA VAL A 93 -1.90 -0.71 -0.12
C VAL A 93 -3.39 -0.74 -0.35
N VAL A 94 -3.93 -1.85 -0.86
CA VAL A 94 -5.35 -1.97 -1.21
C VAL A 94 -6.04 -3.07 -0.43
N SER A 95 -7.30 -2.86 -0.05
CA SER A 95 -8.20 -3.91 0.44
C SER A 95 -9.50 -3.90 -0.38
N ASN A 96 -10.08 -5.08 -0.61
CA ASN A 96 -11.35 -5.22 -1.35
C ASN A 96 -12.40 -5.92 -0.50
N HIS A 97 -13.20 -5.12 0.22
CA HIS A 97 -14.36 -5.65 0.93
C HIS A 97 -15.52 -5.75 -0.07
N GLY A 98 -15.89 -6.97 -0.49
CA GLY A 98 -17.14 -7.23 -1.22
C GLY A 98 -17.02 -8.10 -2.48
N ASN A 99 -15.81 -8.39 -2.95
CA ASN A 99 -15.59 -9.42 -3.97
C ASN A 99 -14.40 -10.27 -3.52
N TRP A 100 -14.67 -11.50 -3.10
CA TRP A 100 -13.69 -12.50 -2.68
C TRP A 100 -12.73 -12.73 -3.83
N PHE A 101 -11.51 -12.20 -3.72
CA PHE A 101 -10.61 -12.10 -4.86
C PHE A 101 -9.29 -12.81 -4.61
N THR A 102 -8.90 -13.63 -5.56
CA THR A 102 -7.56 -14.19 -5.71
C THR A 102 -6.74 -13.26 -6.62
N GLY A 103 -5.43 -13.13 -6.40
CA GLY A 103 -4.55 -12.20 -7.13
C GLY A 103 -4.48 -12.39 -8.67
N GLU A 104 -5.20 -13.37 -9.23
CA GLU A 104 -5.08 -13.77 -10.64
C GLU A 104 -6.07 -13.06 -11.59
N SER A 105 -7.18 -12.49 -11.12
CA SER A 105 -8.27 -12.04 -12.03
C SER A 105 -8.60 -10.54 -12.00
N HIS A 106 -7.62 -9.62 -11.90
CA HIS A 106 -7.80 -8.18 -11.62
C HIS A 106 -9.03 -7.48 -12.26
N ASN A 107 -9.88 -6.86 -11.42
CA ASN A 107 -10.92 -5.94 -11.88
C ASN A 107 -10.28 -4.67 -12.47
N LYS A 108 -11.09 -3.82 -13.12
CA LYS A 108 -10.57 -2.64 -13.83
C LYS A 108 -9.83 -1.69 -12.89
N GLU A 109 -10.32 -1.55 -11.67
CA GLU A 109 -9.76 -0.70 -10.62
C GLU A 109 -8.36 -1.17 -10.19
N LEU A 110 -8.20 -2.45 -9.87
CA LEU A 110 -6.89 -3.02 -9.52
C LEU A 110 -5.93 -2.97 -10.69
N LYS A 111 -6.38 -3.18 -11.94
CA LYS A 111 -5.53 -3.01 -13.13
C LYS A 111 -5.01 -1.58 -13.26
N VAL A 112 -5.86 -0.58 -13.05
CA VAL A 112 -5.46 0.84 -13.07
C VAL A 112 -4.42 1.12 -12.00
N LEU A 113 -4.62 0.63 -10.78
CA LEU A 113 -3.68 0.84 -9.67
C LEU A 113 -2.36 0.11 -9.89
N ALA A 114 -2.39 -1.15 -10.33
CA ALA A 114 -1.20 -1.98 -10.57
C ALA A 114 -0.33 -1.42 -11.71
N GLN A 115 -0.93 -0.68 -12.65
CA GLN A 115 -0.21 0.04 -13.68
C GLN A 115 0.35 1.39 -13.22
N SER A 116 -0.12 1.91 -12.09
CA SER A 116 0.22 3.26 -11.64
C SER A 116 1.30 3.25 -10.56
N TYR A 117 1.14 2.46 -9.51
CA TYR A 117 2.15 2.33 -8.45
C TYR A 117 3.35 1.50 -8.91
N ASP A 118 4.49 1.74 -8.27
CA ASP A 118 5.70 0.92 -8.42
C ASP A 118 5.51 -0.42 -7.69
N TRP A 119 4.95 -0.33 -6.48
CA TRP A 119 4.43 -1.48 -5.72
C TRP A 119 2.94 -1.34 -5.45
N LEU A 120 2.19 -2.40 -5.66
CA LEU A 120 0.81 -2.52 -5.21
C LEU A 120 0.67 -3.79 -4.38
N ILE A 121 0.32 -3.65 -3.11
CA ILE A 121 0.11 -4.74 -2.17
C ILE A 121 -1.36 -4.82 -1.76
N PHE A 122 -1.87 -6.03 -1.60
CA PHE A 122 -3.27 -6.31 -1.31
C PHE A 122 -3.43 -6.98 0.04
N LEU A 123 -4.18 -6.35 0.94
CA LEU A 123 -4.61 -6.94 2.21
C LEU A 123 -5.69 -7.98 1.93
N THR A 124 -5.37 -9.24 2.23
CA THR A 124 -6.23 -10.39 1.97
C THR A 124 -7.45 -10.43 2.89
N ASP A 125 -8.54 -11.02 2.37
CA ASP A 125 -9.74 -11.26 3.15
C ASP A 125 -9.48 -12.22 4.31
N SER A 126 -8.60 -13.21 4.13
CA SER A 126 -8.19 -14.13 5.20
C SER A 126 -7.48 -13.42 6.34
N GLY A 127 -6.53 -12.52 6.04
CA GLY A 127 -5.83 -11.75 7.06
C GLY A 127 -6.76 -10.81 7.81
N LEU A 128 -7.68 -10.15 7.10
CA LEU A 128 -8.71 -9.33 7.73
C LEU A 128 -9.68 -10.15 8.58
N ALA A 129 -10.13 -11.31 8.09
CA ALA A 129 -11.03 -12.19 8.82
C ALA A 129 -10.38 -12.68 10.11
N GLN A 130 -9.09 -13.03 10.05
CA GLN A 130 -8.32 -13.39 11.23
C GLN A 130 -8.28 -12.24 12.26
N PHE A 131 -7.97 -11.02 11.82
CA PHE A 131 -7.98 -9.84 12.70
C PHE A 131 -9.35 -9.63 13.38
N ILE A 132 -10.44 -9.78 12.62
CA ILE A 132 -11.81 -9.63 13.14
C ILE A 132 -12.14 -10.75 14.13
N ASP A 133 -11.78 -11.98 13.82
CA ASP A 133 -12.06 -13.13 14.66
C ASP A 133 -11.33 -13.01 16.01
N GLU A 134 -10.02 -12.80 15.97
CA GLU A 134 -9.17 -12.75 17.17
C GLU A 134 -9.44 -11.55 18.08
N LEU A 135 -9.91 -10.42 17.54
CA LEU A 135 -10.08 -9.20 18.34
C LEU A 135 -11.53 -8.84 18.64
N ILE A 136 -12.48 -9.27 17.79
CA ILE A 136 -13.88 -8.82 17.87
C ILE A 136 -14.84 -9.98 18.11
N LEU A 137 -14.73 -11.10 17.39
CA LEU A 137 -15.70 -12.19 17.51
C LEU A 137 -15.37 -13.13 18.68
N ASN A 138 -14.12 -13.59 18.76
CA ASN A 138 -13.63 -14.57 19.71
C ASN A 138 -12.36 -14.08 20.44
N PRO A 139 -12.38 -12.91 21.11
CA PRO A 139 -11.20 -12.38 21.76
C PRO A 139 -10.76 -13.19 22.97
N THR A 140 -9.45 -13.34 23.13
CA THR A 140 -8.84 -13.76 24.40
C THR A 140 -9.02 -12.65 25.45
N GLN A 141 -8.76 -12.98 26.71
CA GLN A 141 -8.83 -11.99 27.79
C GLN A 141 -7.90 -10.79 27.56
N GLU A 142 -6.79 -11.00 26.85
CA GLU A 142 -5.86 -9.95 26.46
C GLU A 142 -6.49 -8.92 25.50
N TYR A 143 -7.36 -9.38 24.59
CA TYR A 143 -7.93 -8.56 23.53
C TYR A 143 -9.33 -8.00 23.86
N ILE A 144 -9.84 -8.28 25.07
CA ILE A 144 -11.20 -7.90 25.46
C ILE A 144 -11.46 -6.39 25.36
N LYS A 145 -10.45 -5.56 25.62
CA LYS A 145 -10.57 -4.09 25.52
C LYS A 145 -10.82 -3.58 24.12
N VAL A 146 -10.30 -4.29 23.11
CA VAL A 146 -10.56 -3.98 21.70
C VAL A 146 -12.03 -4.28 21.38
N GLN A 147 -12.53 -5.44 21.80
CA GLN A 147 -13.93 -5.81 21.61
C GLN A 147 -14.88 -4.84 22.33
N GLU A 148 -14.58 -4.47 23.59
CA GLU A 148 -15.38 -3.51 24.36
C GLU A 148 -15.43 -2.14 23.67
N ALA A 149 -14.28 -1.61 23.23
CA ALA A 149 -14.20 -0.34 22.52
C ALA A 149 -14.97 -0.37 21.19
N PHE A 150 -14.89 -1.49 20.46
CA PHE A 150 -15.68 -1.71 19.26
C PHE A 150 -17.19 -1.72 19.59
N LYS A 151 -17.65 -2.58 20.50
CA LYS A 151 -19.08 -2.66 20.89
C LYS A 151 -19.63 -1.32 21.36
N ASN A 152 -18.89 -0.61 22.22
CA ASN A 152 -19.25 0.73 22.70
C ASN A 152 -19.39 1.76 21.58
N SER A 153 -18.58 1.60 20.53
CA SER A 153 -18.65 2.44 19.34
C SER A 153 -19.82 2.09 18.44
N TYR A 154 -20.48 0.94 18.63
CA TYR A 154 -21.55 0.44 17.77
C TYR A 154 -22.95 0.25 18.42
N THR A 155 -23.11 0.49 19.72
CA THR A 155 -24.40 0.37 20.43
C THR A 155 -25.46 1.40 19.99
N ALA A 156 -26.74 1.11 20.30
CA ALA A 156 -27.89 1.95 19.97
C ALA A 156 -27.92 3.29 20.74
N ASP A 157 -27.51 3.30 22.01
CA ASP A 157 -27.51 4.48 22.90
C ASP A 157 -26.27 5.38 22.74
N ARG A 158 -25.75 5.48 21.51
CA ARG A 158 -24.44 6.04 21.20
C ARG A 158 -24.33 7.53 21.58
N LYS A 159 -23.36 7.86 22.44
CA LYS A 159 -22.92 9.27 22.66
C LYS A 159 -21.80 9.69 21.71
N ARG A 160 -20.74 8.89 21.52
CA ARG A 160 -19.61 9.13 20.59
C ARG A 160 -18.88 7.84 20.20
N ASN A 161 -18.39 7.77 18.95
CA ASN A 161 -17.52 6.70 18.46
C ASN A 161 -16.10 6.83 19.07
N VAL A 162 -15.49 5.72 19.49
CA VAL A 162 -14.14 5.61 20.07
C VAL A 162 -13.29 4.52 19.40
N PHE A 163 -13.72 4.00 18.24
CA PHE A 163 -13.00 2.98 17.49
C PHE A 163 -12.89 3.41 16.03
N THR A 164 -12.10 4.46 15.79
CA THR A 164 -11.91 5.09 14.46
C THR A 164 -10.46 5.48 14.23
N LYS A 165 -10.11 5.74 12.96
CA LYS A 165 -8.77 6.23 12.57
C LYS A 165 -8.33 7.49 13.32
N VAL A 166 -9.25 8.41 13.63
CA VAL A 166 -8.93 9.71 14.25
C VAL A 166 -9.13 9.72 15.76
N LYS A 167 -9.73 8.66 16.30
CA LYS A 167 -10.08 8.57 17.71
C LYS A 167 -10.23 7.10 18.10
N MET A 168 -9.35 6.67 18.99
CA MET A 168 -9.28 5.32 19.53
C MET A 168 -9.37 5.39 21.06
N ASP A 169 -10.05 4.42 21.68
CA ASP A 169 -9.96 4.18 23.12
C ASP A 169 -8.52 3.85 23.51
N PHE A 170 -8.04 4.42 24.60
CA PHE A 170 -6.62 4.33 24.97
C PHE A 170 -6.16 2.90 25.29
N GLU A 171 -7.01 2.11 25.96
CA GLU A 171 -6.65 0.74 26.30
C GLU A 171 -6.76 -0.17 25.08
N ALA A 172 -7.75 0.06 24.21
CA ALA A 172 -7.81 -0.63 22.92
C ALA A 172 -6.60 -0.30 22.02
N ASP A 173 -6.16 0.95 21.99
CA ASP A 173 -5.00 1.39 21.21
C ASP A 173 -3.71 0.67 21.64
N LYS A 174 -3.43 0.62 22.95
CA LYS A 174 -2.28 -0.12 23.49
C LYS A 174 -2.31 -1.59 23.10
N VAL A 175 -3.47 -2.24 23.23
CA VAL A 175 -3.64 -3.66 22.90
C VAL A 175 -3.45 -3.89 21.40
N LEU A 176 -3.97 -3.01 20.54
CA LEU A 176 -3.75 -3.08 19.10
C LEU A 176 -2.27 -2.91 18.73
N LEU A 177 -1.58 -1.93 19.32
CA LEU A 177 -0.14 -1.73 19.12
C LEU A 177 0.66 -2.98 19.51
N LYS A 178 0.32 -3.60 20.65
CA LYS A 178 0.93 -4.86 21.08
C LYS A 178 0.63 -6.01 20.12
N TYR A 179 -0.63 -6.18 19.72
CA TYR A 179 -1.06 -7.20 18.76
C TYR A 179 -0.24 -7.13 17.46
N PHE A 180 -0.13 -5.93 16.86
CA PHE A 180 0.62 -5.76 15.63
C PHE A 180 2.13 -6.00 15.82
N SER A 181 2.69 -5.61 16.97
CA SER A 181 4.09 -5.83 17.30
C SER A 181 4.43 -7.32 17.48
N ASP A 182 3.57 -8.07 18.17
CA ASP A 182 3.83 -9.49 18.49
C ASP A 182 3.62 -10.40 17.28
N LYS A 183 2.73 -10.01 16.35
CA LYS A 183 2.31 -10.83 15.20
C LYS A 183 2.90 -10.36 13.87
N LEU A 184 3.97 -9.57 13.85
CA LEU A 184 4.55 -9.00 12.62
C LEU A 184 4.73 -10.02 11.49
N ASN A 185 5.32 -11.19 11.80
CA ASN A 185 5.58 -12.25 10.81
C ASN A 185 4.28 -12.86 10.24
N GLU A 186 3.26 -12.98 11.08
CA GLU A 186 1.95 -13.50 10.67
C GLU A 186 1.20 -12.48 9.80
N ILE A 187 1.22 -11.21 10.22
CA ILE A 187 0.61 -10.08 9.50
C ILE A 187 1.29 -9.85 8.15
N GLU A 188 2.59 -10.11 8.02
CA GLU A 188 3.28 -10.07 6.73
C GLU A 188 2.64 -11.05 5.73
N GLY A 189 2.14 -12.20 6.20
CA GLY A 189 1.38 -13.17 5.42
C GLY A 189 -0.03 -12.72 5.03
N TRP A 190 -0.53 -11.60 5.57
CA TRP A 190 -1.82 -11.05 5.19
C TRP A 190 -1.79 -10.31 3.85
N PHE A 191 -0.61 -10.06 3.29
CA PHE A 191 -0.44 -9.26 2.08
C PHE A 191 -0.03 -10.10 0.87
N ASN A 192 -0.75 -9.91 -0.24
CA ASN A 192 -0.35 -10.39 -1.56
C ASN A 192 0.30 -9.26 -2.37
N ILE A 193 1.32 -9.59 -3.16
CA ILE A 193 1.92 -8.64 -4.10
C ILE A 193 1.14 -8.70 -5.41
N ILE A 194 0.61 -7.55 -5.83
CA ILE A 194 -0.10 -7.39 -7.11
C ILE A 194 0.84 -6.85 -8.19
N ALA A 195 1.70 -5.92 -7.82
CA ALA A 195 2.76 -5.39 -8.67
C ALA A 195 3.98 -5.06 -7.79
N PRO A 196 5.22 -5.27 -8.27
CA PRO A 196 5.57 -5.95 -9.53
C PRO A 196 5.21 -7.45 -9.52
N GLU A 197 4.97 -8.03 -10.70
CA GLU A 197 4.64 -9.44 -10.83
C GLU A 197 5.84 -10.33 -10.45
N GLY A 198 5.58 -11.45 -9.77
CA GLY A 198 6.61 -12.41 -9.35
C GLY A 198 7.45 -11.99 -8.14
N LYS A 199 7.30 -10.75 -7.65
CA LYS A 199 8.02 -10.27 -6.47
C LYS A 199 7.35 -10.64 -5.15
N LYS A 200 8.15 -10.65 -4.09
CA LYS A 200 7.75 -10.94 -2.71
C LYS A 200 7.83 -9.71 -1.83
N ILE A 201 7.07 -9.71 -0.74
CA ILE A 201 7.09 -8.63 0.27
C ILE A 201 8.48 -8.41 0.88
N THR A 202 9.31 -9.46 0.95
CA THR A 202 10.70 -9.38 1.39
C THR A 202 11.56 -8.49 0.49
N GLU A 203 11.29 -8.46 -0.82
CA GLU A 203 12.01 -7.61 -1.76
C GLU A 203 11.63 -6.14 -1.54
N LEU A 204 10.34 -5.84 -1.36
CA LEU A 204 9.91 -4.48 -0.98
C LEU A 204 10.58 -4.04 0.33
N LYS A 205 10.65 -4.90 1.34
CA LYS A 205 11.36 -4.59 2.59
C LYS A 205 12.83 -4.26 2.35
N ASN A 206 13.52 -5.03 1.51
CA ASN A 206 14.92 -4.78 1.16
C ASN A 206 15.09 -3.46 0.40
N GLU A 207 14.22 -3.17 -0.57
CA GLU A 207 14.23 -1.90 -1.31
C GLU A 207 13.99 -0.69 -0.37
N LEU A 208 13.08 -0.82 0.60
CA LEU A 208 12.82 0.23 1.60
C LEU A 208 14.01 0.44 2.55
N ILE A 209 14.65 -0.64 2.99
CA ILE A 209 15.86 -0.59 3.84
C ILE A 209 16.99 0.09 3.07
N GLU A 210 17.20 -0.30 1.81
CA GLU A 210 18.21 0.28 0.94
C GLU A 210 17.99 1.79 0.81
N LEU A 211 16.80 2.22 0.38
CA LEU A 211 16.47 3.64 0.26
C LEU A 211 16.63 4.38 1.58
N CYS A 212 16.22 3.80 2.71
CA CYS A 212 16.37 4.43 4.03
C CYS A 212 17.84 4.60 4.45
N SER A 213 18.73 3.72 4.00
CA SER A 213 20.14 3.73 4.39
C SER A 213 20.99 4.78 3.66
N LYS A 214 20.46 5.35 2.56
CA LYS A 214 21.20 6.31 1.74
C LYS A 214 21.40 7.67 2.42
N ASN A 215 22.50 8.34 2.07
CA ASN A 215 22.81 9.68 2.56
C ASN A 215 22.00 10.76 1.79
N TRP A 216 20.71 10.87 2.12
CA TRP A 216 19.82 11.84 1.47
C TRP A 216 20.23 13.30 1.64
N SER A 217 21.05 13.64 2.64
CA SER A 217 21.62 14.98 2.77
C SER A 217 22.63 15.33 1.68
N GLU A 218 23.32 14.35 1.11
CA GLU A 218 24.28 14.57 0.01
C GLU A 218 23.62 14.40 -1.37
N ILE A 219 22.56 13.61 -1.46
CA ILE A 219 21.82 13.35 -2.71
C ILE A 219 20.93 14.54 -3.11
N LEU A 220 20.43 15.34 -2.15
CA LEU A 220 19.42 16.40 -2.35
C LEU A 220 20.02 17.80 -2.49
#